data_AF-A0A7G2FJY6-F1
#
_entry.id   AF-A0A7G2FJY6-F1
#
_cell.length_a   1.000
_cell.length_b   1.000
_cell.length_c   1.000
_cell.angle_alpha   90.00
_cell.angle_beta   90.00
_cell.angle_gamma   90.00
#
_symmetry.space_group_name_H-M   'P 1'
#
loop_
_entity.id
_entity.type
_entity.pdbx_description
1 polymer ?
#
loop_
_entity_poly.entity_id
_entity_poly.type
_entity_poly.pdbx_seq_one_letter_code
_entity_poly.pdbx_strand_id
1 'polypeptide(L)'
;MRDDRERGEGDLSWPLIGEKSSVKEEVKKQLWLSGPLIAVSLLQFCLQVISVMFVGHLGSLPLSAASIATSFASVTGFSFLMGTASALDTLCGQAYGAKKYGMLGIQMQRAMFVLTLASIPLSIIWANTEHLLVFFGQNKSIATLAGSYAKFMIPSIFAYGLLQCFNRVSRSCSCQLHFALRDILPFLRLAVPSALMVCLEMWSFELLVLLSGLLPNPVLETSVLSICLNTSGTMWMIPFGLSGAASTRISNELGAGNPKVAKLAVRVVICIAVAERVARGCGWQKIGAIINLGSYYLVGVPSGLLLAFHFHVGGRGLWLGIICALVVQVFGLGLVTIFTNWDEEAKKATNRIESSSSVKDFAVDDRSVVVF
;
A
#
# COMPACT_ATOMS: atom_id res chain seq x y z
N MET A 1 -4.14 55.66 -10.55
CA MET A 1 -2.85 54.94 -10.61
C MET A 1 -2.71 54.13 -9.33
N ARG A 2 -2.60 52.80 -9.47
CA ARG A 2 -2.52 51.76 -8.41
C ARG A 2 -3.85 51.54 -7.66
N ASP A 3 -4.30 50.32 -7.39
CA ASP A 3 -3.52 49.12 -7.09
C ASP A 3 -4.26 47.81 -7.43
N ASP A 4 -3.69 47.05 -8.37
CA ASP A 4 -4.05 45.68 -8.75
C ASP A 4 -3.46 44.66 -7.74
N ARG A 5 -3.97 44.63 -6.49
CA ARG A 5 -3.35 43.81 -5.41
C ARG A 5 -4.30 42.91 -4.61
N GLU A 6 -5.24 42.23 -5.29
CA GLU A 6 -5.97 41.09 -4.70
C GLU A 6 -5.99 39.84 -5.61
N ARG A 7 -4.85 39.52 -6.24
CA ARG A 7 -4.59 38.19 -6.81
C ARG A 7 -3.39 37.59 -6.08
N GLY A 8 -3.60 36.98 -4.92
CA GLY A 8 -2.47 36.54 -4.10
C GLY A 8 -2.73 35.49 -3.02
N GLU A 9 -3.94 34.96 -2.85
CA GLU A 9 -4.14 33.78 -2.01
C GLU A 9 -4.41 32.57 -2.91
N GLY A 10 -3.36 31.77 -3.10
CA GLY A 10 -3.46 30.47 -3.75
C GLY A 10 -4.31 29.55 -2.90
N ASP A 11 -5.61 29.54 -3.19
CA ASP A 11 -6.53 28.55 -2.69
C ASP A 11 -6.04 27.17 -3.16
N LEU A 12 -5.28 26.48 -2.30
CA LEU A 12 -4.89 25.09 -2.47
C LEU A 12 -6.11 24.17 -2.22
N SER A 13 -7.31 24.61 -2.59
CA SER A 13 -8.51 23.81 -2.59
C SER A 13 -8.50 22.95 -3.86
N TRP A 14 -8.45 21.64 -3.67
CA TRP A 14 -8.68 20.70 -4.76
C TRP A 14 -10.04 21.03 -5.34
N PRO A 15 -10.16 21.14 -6.68
CA PRO A 15 -11.38 21.64 -7.21
C PRO A 15 -12.38 20.47 -7.21
N LEU A 16 -13.32 20.53 -6.28
CA LEU A 16 -14.50 19.67 -6.22
C LEU A 16 -15.40 20.05 -7.41
N ILE A 17 -15.03 19.60 -8.61
CA ILE A 17 -15.67 20.04 -9.86
C ILE A 17 -16.57 18.94 -10.42
N GLY A 18 -17.88 19.24 -10.37
CA GLY A 18 -18.77 19.23 -11.55
C GLY A 18 -19.48 17.93 -11.91
N GLU A 19 -20.80 18.04 -12.09
CA GLU A 19 -21.79 16.98 -12.40
C GLU A 19 -21.61 16.24 -13.75
N LYS A 20 -20.67 16.65 -14.60
CA LYS A 20 -20.36 15.99 -15.87
C LYS A 20 -18.87 15.71 -15.98
N SER A 21 -18.42 14.60 -15.40
CA SER A 21 -17.07 14.08 -15.70
C SER A 21 -17.12 13.24 -16.97
N SER A 22 -16.48 13.72 -18.03
CA SER A 22 -16.20 12.89 -19.20
C SER A 22 -15.12 11.86 -18.85
N VAL A 23 -15.13 10.69 -19.50
CA VAL A 23 -14.06 9.67 -19.38
C VAL A 23 -12.68 10.34 -19.57
N LYS A 24 -12.57 11.25 -20.54
CA LYS A 24 -11.32 11.97 -20.85
C LYS A 24 -10.85 12.85 -19.68
N GLU A 25 -11.79 13.49 -18.99
CA GLU A 25 -11.47 14.34 -17.83
C GLU A 25 -11.07 13.50 -16.62
N GLU A 26 -11.75 12.38 -16.38
CA GLU A 26 -11.41 11.49 -15.27
C GLU A 26 -10.05 10.81 -15.50
N VAL A 27 -9.75 10.37 -16.73
CA VAL A 27 -8.41 9.89 -17.13
C VAL A 27 -7.35 10.97 -16.87
N LYS A 28 -7.60 12.21 -17.30
CA LYS A 28 -6.66 13.32 -17.09
C LYS A 28 -6.41 13.58 -15.60
N LYS A 29 -7.46 13.60 -14.77
CA LYS A 29 -7.35 13.81 -13.32
C LYS A 29 -6.54 12.71 -12.64
N GLN A 30 -6.79 11.45 -13.00
CA GLN A 30 -6.05 10.32 -12.44
C GLN A 30 -4.58 10.34 -12.87
N LEU A 31 -4.28 10.54 -14.16
CA LEU A 31 -2.91 10.61 -14.67
C LEU A 31 -2.12 11.76 -14.03
N TRP A 32 -2.74 12.92 -13.85
CA TRP A 32 -2.10 14.07 -13.22
C TRP A 32 -1.71 13.78 -11.76
N LEU A 33 -2.61 13.16 -10.99
CA LEU A 33 -2.33 12.76 -9.60
C LEU A 33 -1.32 11.60 -9.53
N SER A 34 -1.28 10.76 -10.56
CA SER A 34 -0.38 9.60 -10.61
C SER A 34 1.08 10.01 -10.77
N GLY A 35 1.37 11.09 -11.50
CA GLY A 35 2.75 11.53 -11.78
C GLY A 35 3.62 11.66 -10.52
N PRO A 36 3.23 12.51 -9.54
CA PRO A 36 3.98 12.64 -8.28
C PRO A 36 4.06 11.34 -7.49
N LEU A 37 2.97 10.55 -7.44
CA LEU A 37 2.95 9.28 -6.70
C LEU A 37 3.86 8.21 -7.32
N ILE A 38 3.92 8.15 -8.65
CA ILE A 38 4.86 7.29 -9.38
C ILE A 38 6.30 7.74 -9.10
N ALA A 39 6.57 9.04 -9.15
CA ALA A 39 7.90 9.58 -8.87
C ALA A 39 8.35 9.24 -7.44
N VAL A 40 7.50 9.45 -6.42
CA VAL A 40 7.81 9.08 -5.04
C VAL A 40 8.05 7.57 -4.91
N SER A 41 7.22 6.74 -5.54
CA SER A 41 7.34 5.28 -5.48
C SER A 41 8.64 4.79 -6.14
N LEU A 42 8.98 5.32 -7.32
CA LEU A 42 10.24 5.03 -8.01
C LEU A 42 11.45 5.46 -7.20
N LEU A 43 11.43 6.67 -6.63
CA LEU A 43 12.53 7.17 -5.79
C LEU A 43 12.73 6.30 -4.54
N GLN A 44 11.64 5.89 -3.90
CA GLN A 44 11.70 4.98 -2.75
C GLN A 44 12.29 3.62 -3.13
N PHE A 45 11.90 3.05 -4.28
CA PHE A 45 12.43 1.79 -4.75
C PHE A 45 13.92 1.89 -5.14
N CYS A 46 14.32 2.98 -5.80
CA CYS A 46 15.72 3.23 -6.18
C CYS A 46 16.67 3.26 -4.97
N LEU A 47 16.25 3.83 -3.84
CA LEU A 47 17.07 3.86 -2.62
C LEU A 47 17.47 2.45 -2.15
N GLN A 48 16.54 1.50 -2.23
CA GLN A 48 16.77 0.11 -1.87
C GLN A 48 17.72 -0.58 -2.85
N VAL A 49 17.51 -0.41 -4.16
CA VAL A 49 18.38 -0.99 -5.21
C VAL A 49 19.81 -0.47 -5.09
N ILE A 50 19.99 0.84 -4.96
CA ILE A 50 21.31 1.47 -4.85
C ILE A 50 22.06 0.92 -3.64
N SER A 51 21.38 0.81 -2.49
CA SER A 51 21.98 0.30 -1.25
C SER A 51 22.48 -1.14 -1.41
N VAL A 52 21.72 -2.02 -2.06
CA VAL A 52 22.14 -3.41 -2.33
C VAL A 52 23.29 -3.47 -3.34
N MET A 53 23.29 -2.60 -4.36
CA MET A 53 24.39 -2.51 -5.33
C MET A 53 25.72 -2.14 -4.65
N PHE A 54 25.72 -1.18 -3.73
CA PHE A 54 26.92 -0.82 -2.97
C PHE A 54 27.42 -1.97 -2.10
N VAL A 55 26.51 -2.71 -1.44
CA VAL A 55 26.89 -3.91 -0.68
C VAL A 55 27.47 -5.00 -1.60
N GLY A 56 26.98 -5.09 -2.84
CA GLY A 56 27.49 -6.01 -3.86
C GLY A 56 28.99 -5.87 -4.12
N HIS A 57 29.55 -4.67 -4.01
CA HIS A 57 30.99 -4.43 -4.18
C HIS A 57 31.85 -5.02 -3.05
N LEU A 58 31.26 -5.39 -1.91
CA LEU A 58 31.97 -6.02 -0.79
C LEU A 58 32.12 -7.54 -0.95
N GLY A 59 31.52 -8.12 -2.01
CA GLY A 59 31.59 -9.54 -2.34
C GLY A 59 30.26 -10.27 -2.23
N SER A 60 30.27 -11.56 -2.61
CA SER A 60 29.06 -12.39 -2.71
C SER A 60 28.41 -12.70 -1.36
N LEU A 61 29.20 -12.81 -0.27
CA LEU A 61 28.69 -13.10 1.06
C LEU A 61 27.90 -11.92 1.67
N PRO A 62 28.44 -10.69 1.73
CA PRO A 62 27.67 -9.51 2.13
C PRO A 62 26.44 -9.24 1.28
N LEU A 63 26.55 -9.44 -0.04
CA LEU A 63 25.42 -9.29 -0.96
C LEU A 63 24.27 -10.25 -0.64
N SER A 64 24.59 -11.53 -0.44
CA SER A 64 23.59 -12.57 -0.11
C SER A 64 22.94 -12.28 1.25
N ALA A 65 23.73 -11.88 2.24
CA ALA A 65 23.23 -11.54 3.57
C ALA A 65 22.31 -10.31 3.54
N ALA A 66 22.69 -9.23 2.85
CA ALA A 66 21.87 -8.03 2.73
C ALA A 66 20.58 -8.29 1.94
N SER A 67 20.64 -9.11 0.89
CA SER A 67 19.45 -9.49 0.10
C SER A 67 18.45 -10.28 0.93
N ILE A 68 18.92 -11.28 1.69
CA ILE A 68 18.07 -12.08 2.59
C ILE A 68 17.49 -11.21 3.72
N ALA A 69 18.30 -10.36 4.35
CA ALA A 69 17.83 -9.46 5.39
C ALA A 69 16.76 -8.48 4.87
N THR A 70 16.97 -7.97 3.66
CA THR A 70 16.04 -7.04 3.00
C THR A 70 14.73 -7.72 2.60
N SER A 71 14.78 -8.93 2.04
CA SER A 71 13.58 -9.74 1.76
C SER A 71 12.83 -10.07 3.06
N PHE A 72 13.53 -10.51 4.10
CA PHE A 72 12.94 -10.77 5.41
C PHE A 72 12.26 -9.52 6.00
N ALA A 73 12.91 -8.36 5.90
CA ALA A 73 12.36 -7.07 6.32
C ALA A 73 11.12 -6.64 5.50
N SER A 74 11.14 -6.88 4.19
CA SER A 74 10.02 -6.61 3.29
C SER A 74 8.78 -7.44 3.66
N VAL A 75 8.97 -8.74 3.86
CA VAL A 75 7.93 -9.72 4.22
C VAL A 75 7.33 -9.42 5.58
N THR A 76 8.17 -9.26 6.60
CA THR A 76 7.70 -9.18 7.99
C THR A 76 7.26 -7.78 8.38
N GLY A 77 7.93 -6.73 7.89
CA GLY A 77 7.74 -5.36 8.37
C GLY A 77 7.15 -4.41 7.33
N PHE A 78 7.86 -4.15 6.24
CA PHE A 78 7.49 -3.07 5.32
C PHE A 78 6.13 -3.30 4.63
N SER A 79 5.84 -4.52 4.20
CA SER A 79 4.54 -4.87 3.61
C SER A 79 3.38 -4.66 4.59
N PHE A 80 3.56 -5.05 5.85
CA PHE A 80 2.56 -4.87 6.91
C PHE A 80 2.29 -3.39 7.21
N LEU A 81 3.34 -2.59 7.38
CA LEU A 81 3.21 -1.15 7.65
C LEU A 81 2.58 -0.42 6.47
N MET A 82 3.01 -0.73 5.24
CA MET A 82 2.44 -0.16 4.02
C MET A 82 0.94 -0.50 3.89
N GLY A 83 0.57 -1.76 4.15
CA GLY A 83 -0.82 -2.20 4.09
C GLY A 83 -1.68 -1.57 5.18
N THR A 84 -1.18 -1.47 6.42
CA THR A 84 -1.86 -0.77 7.52
C THR A 84 -2.09 0.71 7.20
N ALA A 85 -1.05 1.40 6.70
CA ALA A 85 -1.12 2.81 6.34
C ALA A 85 -2.12 3.10 5.20
N SER A 86 -2.37 2.12 4.32
CA SER A 86 -3.32 2.30 3.21
C SER A 86 -4.78 2.49 3.63
N ALA A 87 -5.15 2.21 4.89
CA ALA A 87 -6.45 2.59 5.42
C ALA A 87 -6.67 4.12 5.44
N LEU A 88 -5.59 4.91 5.47
CA LEU A 88 -5.65 6.37 5.35
C LEU A 88 -6.15 6.79 3.96
N ASP A 89 -5.86 6.03 2.91
CA ASP A 89 -6.32 6.34 1.54
C ASP A 89 -7.86 6.36 1.49
N THR A 90 -8.52 5.49 2.26
CA THR A 90 -9.98 5.48 2.43
C THR A 90 -10.45 6.58 3.37
N LEU A 91 -9.95 6.61 4.61
CA LEU A 91 -10.49 7.44 5.68
C LEU A 91 -10.25 8.93 5.43
N CYS A 92 -9.03 9.30 5.04
CA CYS A 92 -8.69 10.69 4.74
C CYS A 92 -9.31 11.13 3.42
N GLY A 93 -9.34 10.27 2.40
CA GLY A 93 -9.98 10.60 1.13
C GLY A 93 -11.49 10.82 1.27
N GLN A 94 -12.19 9.94 2.00
CA GLN A 94 -13.61 10.12 2.29
C GLN A 94 -13.87 11.38 3.11
N ALA A 95 -13.10 11.63 4.17
CA ALA A 95 -13.22 12.86 4.97
C ALA A 95 -12.93 14.13 4.16
N TYR A 96 -11.97 14.08 3.23
CA TYR A 96 -11.65 15.17 2.31
C TYR A 96 -12.81 15.45 1.35
N GLY A 97 -13.38 14.40 0.76
CA GLY A 97 -14.56 14.48 -0.10
C GLY A 97 -15.77 15.13 0.59
N ALA A 98 -15.99 14.80 1.87
CA ALA A 98 -17.05 15.40 2.69
C ALA A 98 -16.71 16.79 3.25
N LYS A 99 -15.58 17.40 2.84
CA LYS A 99 -15.09 18.70 3.31
C LYS A 99 -14.84 18.76 4.83
N LYS A 100 -14.67 17.64 5.52
CA LYS A 100 -14.39 17.58 6.97
C LYS A 100 -12.88 17.62 7.25
N TYR A 101 -12.22 18.71 6.87
CA TYR A 101 -10.75 18.83 6.90
C TYR A 101 -10.12 18.61 8.29
N GLY A 102 -10.80 19.01 9.36
CA GLY A 102 -10.32 18.79 10.73
C GLY A 102 -10.17 17.31 11.11
N MET A 103 -10.83 16.39 10.39
CA MET A 103 -10.71 14.94 10.65
C MET A 103 -9.44 14.34 10.04
N LEU A 104 -8.83 14.97 9.04
CA LEU A 104 -7.63 14.44 8.38
C LEU A 104 -6.45 14.34 9.36
N GLY A 105 -6.23 15.39 10.15
CA GLY A 105 -5.18 15.40 11.17
C GLY A 105 -5.38 14.32 12.24
N ILE A 106 -6.63 14.12 12.69
CA ILE A 106 -6.97 13.10 13.69
C ILE A 106 -6.71 11.69 13.14
N GLN A 107 -7.14 11.41 11.91
CA GLN A 107 -6.91 10.08 11.28
C GLN A 107 -5.42 9.82 11.04
N MET A 108 -4.66 10.84 10.64
CA MET A 108 -3.21 10.75 10.50
C MET A 108 -2.53 10.44 11.85
N GLN A 109 -2.91 11.12 12.93
CA GLN A 109 -2.36 10.86 14.27
C GLN A 109 -2.68 9.45 14.77
N ARG A 110 -3.91 8.97 14.54
CA ARG A 110 -4.30 7.58 14.83
C ARG A 110 -3.42 6.58 14.09
N ALA A 111 -3.22 6.79 12.79
CA ALA A 111 -2.35 5.92 12.00
C ALA A 111 -0.90 5.96 12.48
N MET A 112 -0.33 7.15 12.72
CA MET A 112 1.03 7.29 13.25
C MET A 112 1.20 6.52 14.57
N PHE A 113 0.22 6.60 15.46
CA PHE A 113 0.23 5.85 16.71
C PHE A 113 0.17 4.33 16.48
N VAL A 114 -0.77 3.85 15.66
CA VAL A 114 -0.91 2.41 15.34
C VAL A 114 0.35 1.86 14.66
N LEU A 115 0.90 2.57 13.68
CA LEU A 115 2.09 2.17 12.94
C LEU A 115 3.35 2.16 13.82
N THR A 116 3.48 3.13 14.72
CA THR A 116 4.59 3.16 15.69
C THR A 116 4.47 2.00 16.68
N LEU A 117 3.28 1.72 17.20
CA LEU A 117 3.05 0.57 18.08
C LEU A 117 3.30 -0.76 17.36
N ALA A 118 2.85 -0.90 16.12
CA ALA A 118 3.11 -2.09 15.32
C ALA A 118 4.60 -2.27 14.99
N SER A 119 5.37 -1.18 14.90
CA SER A 119 6.81 -1.22 14.67
C SER A 119 7.58 -1.84 15.83
N ILE A 120 7.05 -1.81 17.06
CA ILE A 120 7.69 -2.41 18.25
C ILE A 120 7.84 -3.94 18.11
N PRO A 121 6.78 -4.76 17.97
CA PRO A 121 6.93 -6.21 17.82
C PRO A 121 7.71 -6.57 16.54
N LEU A 122 7.58 -5.78 15.47
CA LEU A 122 8.35 -5.98 14.24
C LEU A 122 9.86 -5.78 14.46
N SER A 123 10.25 -4.78 15.25
CA SER A 123 11.66 -4.56 15.62
C SER A 123 12.24 -5.72 16.44
N ILE A 124 11.41 -6.34 17.30
CA ILE A 124 11.82 -7.52 18.08
C ILE A 124 12.04 -8.71 17.13
N ILE A 125 11.17 -8.90 16.14
CA ILE A 125 11.35 -9.93 15.10
C ILE A 125 12.66 -9.70 14.34
N TRP A 126 12.97 -8.45 13.96
CA TRP A 126 14.20 -8.11 13.23
C TRP A 126 15.46 -8.25 14.08
N ALA A 127 15.38 -7.97 15.39
CA ALA A 127 16.49 -8.20 16.31
C ALA A 127 16.87 -9.70 16.40
N ASN A 128 15.90 -10.59 16.14
CA ASN A 128 16.05 -12.04 16.16
C ASN A 128 16.25 -12.67 14.77
N THR A 129 16.49 -11.88 13.71
CA THR A 129 16.65 -12.38 12.33
C THR A 129 17.72 -13.46 12.22
N GLU A 130 18.86 -13.33 12.90
CA GLU A 130 19.91 -14.37 12.88
C GLU A 130 19.39 -15.73 13.36
N HIS A 131 18.73 -15.76 14.52
CA HIS A 131 18.21 -17.00 15.10
C HIS A 131 17.12 -17.60 14.22
N LEU A 132 16.25 -16.76 13.66
CA LEU A 132 15.19 -17.20 12.75
C LEU A 132 15.78 -17.79 11.46
N LEU A 133 16.78 -17.15 10.86
CA LEU A 133 17.41 -17.66 9.64
C LEU A 133 18.15 -18.99 9.89
N VAL A 134 18.87 -19.12 11.01
CA VAL A 134 19.51 -20.39 11.39
C VAL A 134 18.45 -21.47 11.62
N PHE A 135 17.33 -21.14 12.26
CA PHE A 135 16.21 -22.06 12.46
C PHE A 135 15.61 -22.55 11.14
N PHE A 136 15.51 -21.67 10.13
CA PHE A 136 15.10 -22.03 8.77
C PHE A 136 16.20 -22.72 7.95
N GLY A 137 17.34 -23.07 8.55
CA GLY A 137 18.40 -23.85 7.92
C GLY A 137 19.39 -23.04 7.07
N GLN A 138 19.43 -21.70 7.21
CA GLN A 138 20.44 -20.89 6.52
C GLN A 138 21.83 -21.11 7.10
N ASN A 139 22.85 -20.92 6.25
CA ASN A 139 24.25 -20.99 6.67
C ASN A 139 24.51 -19.96 7.79
N LYS A 140 25.17 -20.39 8.86
CA LYS A 140 25.45 -19.55 10.02
C LYS A 140 26.18 -18.25 9.66
N SER A 141 27.11 -18.28 8.71
CA SER A 141 27.84 -17.07 8.28
C SER A 141 26.94 -16.04 7.59
N ILE A 142 26.03 -16.50 6.73
CA ILE A 142 25.02 -15.67 6.06
C ILE A 142 24.03 -15.13 7.10
N ALA A 143 23.53 -16.00 7.98
CA ALA A 143 22.53 -15.66 8.99
C ALA A 143 23.06 -14.63 10.01
N THR A 144 24.30 -14.75 10.46
CA THR A 144 24.92 -13.78 11.38
C THR A 144 25.09 -12.41 10.70
N LEU A 145 25.54 -12.36 9.44
CA LEU A 145 25.70 -11.11 8.72
C LEU A 145 24.34 -10.46 8.39
N ALA A 146 23.36 -11.26 7.98
CA ALA A 146 21.98 -10.82 7.73
C ALA A 146 21.31 -10.31 9.02
N GLY A 147 21.55 -10.97 10.16
CA GLY A 147 21.07 -10.54 11.46
C GLY A 147 21.69 -9.22 11.91
N SER A 148 23.00 -9.01 11.66
CA SER A 148 23.65 -7.72 11.90
C SER A 148 23.02 -6.61 11.04
N TYR A 149 22.83 -6.89 9.74
CA TYR A 149 22.18 -5.96 8.81
C TYR A 149 20.76 -5.60 9.27
N ALA A 150 19.93 -6.60 9.64
CA ALA A 150 18.57 -6.39 10.13
C ALA A 150 18.52 -5.54 11.42
N LYS A 151 19.46 -5.72 12.34
CA LYS A 151 19.57 -4.88 13.56
C LYS A 151 19.83 -3.41 13.22
N PHE A 152 20.70 -3.13 12.25
CA PHE A 152 20.93 -1.75 11.77
C PHE A 152 19.72 -1.17 11.03
N MET A 153 18.86 -2.00 10.47
CA MET A 153 17.61 -1.55 9.85
C MET A 153 16.51 -1.22 10.87
N ILE A 154 16.62 -1.61 12.15
CA ILE A 154 15.56 -1.40 13.14
C ILE A 154 15.07 0.07 13.22
N PRO A 155 15.92 1.10 13.27
CA PRO A 155 15.44 2.50 13.28
C PRO A 155 14.61 2.86 12.04
N SER A 156 14.91 2.24 10.89
CA SER A 156 14.22 2.52 9.63
C SER A 156 12.75 2.12 9.66
N ILE A 157 12.35 1.10 10.44
CA ILE A 157 10.96 0.63 10.46
C ILE A 157 10.01 1.66 11.09
N PHE A 158 10.47 2.34 12.14
CA PHE A 158 9.73 3.42 12.79
C PHE A 158 9.63 4.64 11.86
N ALA A 159 10.75 5.03 11.24
CA ALA A 159 10.77 6.13 10.27
C ALA A 159 9.88 5.84 9.06
N TYR A 160 9.88 4.61 8.56
CA TYR A 160 9.05 4.18 7.46
C TYR A 160 7.56 4.26 7.80
N GLY A 161 7.15 3.79 8.99
CA GLY A 161 5.75 3.89 9.44
C GLY A 161 5.25 5.34 9.45
N LEU A 162 6.06 6.28 9.94
CA LEU A 162 5.74 7.70 9.92
C LEU A 162 5.72 8.27 8.50
N LEU A 163 6.72 7.92 7.67
CA LEU A 163 6.80 8.35 6.27
C LEU A 163 5.57 7.91 5.47
N GLN A 164 5.05 6.70 5.70
CA GLN A 164 3.83 6.22 5.03
C GLN A 164 2.59 7.06 5.37
N CYS A 165 2.54 7.68 6.55
CA CYS A 165 1.48 8.63 6.92
C CYS A 165 1.66 9.96 6.19
N PHE A 166 2.88 10.51 6.19
CA PHE A 166 3.18 11.79 5.54
C PHE A 166 2.99 11.75 4.02
N ASN A 167 3.33 10.65 3.37
CA ASN A 167 3.15 10.47 1.93
C ASN A 167 1.66 10.48 1.50
N ARG A 168 0.73 10.24 2.43
CA ARG A 168 -0.72 10.20 2.15
C ARG A 168 -1.46 11.45 2.61
N VAL A 169 -0.96 12.11 3.65
CA VAL A 169 -1.54 13.35 4.18
C VAL A 169 -0.40 14.31 4.50
N SER A 170 -0.27 15.37 3.71
CA SER A 170 0.80 16.38 3.89
C SER A 170 0.45 17.48 4.90
N ARG A 171 -0.70 17.40 5.59
CA ARG A 171 -1.13 18.43 6.54
C ARG A 171 -0.76 18.02 7.97
N SER A 172 0.30 18.62 8.50
CA SER A 172 0.66 18.50 9.93
C SER A 172 -0.42 19.13 10.81
N CYS A 173 -0.91 18.39 11.78
CA CYS A 173 -1.75 18.90 12.87
C CYS A 173 -1.08 18.52 14.19
N SER A 174 -1.07 19.42 15.17
CA SER A 174 -0.43 19.23 16.48
C SER A 174 -0.85 17.90 17.12
N CYS A 175 0.12 17.02 17.43
CA CYS A 175 -0.12 15.70 18.00
C CYS A 175 -0.84 15.81 19.35
N GLN A 176 -2.12 15.44 19.39
CA GLN A 176 -2.88 15.35 20.64
C GLN A 176 -3.20 13.89 20.92
N LEU A 177 -2.37 13.24 21.74
CA LEU A 177 -2.42 11.80 22.05
C LEU A 177 -3.83 11.32 22.47
N HIS A 178 -4.59 12.16 23.17
CA HIS A 178 -5.96 11.86 23.59
C HIS A 178 -6.91 11.60 22.40
N PHE A 179 -6.82 12.39 21.33
CA PHE A 179 -7.64 12.20 20.12
C PHE A 179 -7.17 11.01 19.26
N ALA A 180 -5.89 10.64 19.36
CA ALA A 180 -5.33 9.48 18.67
C ALA A 180 -5.80 8.15 19.27
N LEU A 181 -6.06 8.09 20.57
CA LEU A 181 -6.53 6.87 21.25
C LEU A 181 -8.04 6.67 21.13
N ARG A 182 -8.82 7.74 21.02
CA ARG A 182 -10.28 7.70 20.95
C ARG A 182 -10.71 7.16 19.58
N ASP A 183 -11.58 6.14 19.56
CA ASP A 183 -12.12 5.48 18.35
C ASP A 183 -11.06 4.89 17.39
N ILE A 184 -10.10 4.17 17.95
CA ILE A 184 -9.10 3.42 17.16
C ILE A 184 -9.70 2.17 16.47
N LEU A 185 -10.81 1.62 17.01
CA LEU A 185 -11.45 0.40 16.50
C LEU A 185 -11.95 0.53 15.04
N PRO A 186 -12.66 1.61 14.65
CA PRO A 186 -13.01 1.84 13.25
C PRO A 186 -11.79 1.90 12.32
N PHE A 187 -10.69 2.50 12.76
CA PHE A 187 -9.44 2.50 12.00
C PHE A 187 -8.89 1.08 11.84
N LEU A 188 -8.76 0.32 12.94
CA LEU A 188 -8.27 -1.07 12.91
C LEU A 188 -9.14 -2.00 12.06
N ARG A 189 -10.47 -1.80 12.04
CA ARG A 189 -11.40 -2.58 11.19
C ARG A 189 -11.13 -2.42 9.69
N LEU A 190 -10.54 -1.31 9.27
CA LEU A 190 -10.11 -1.06 7.89
C LEU A 190 -8.63 -1.43 7.71
N ALA A 191 -7.77 -1.08 8.68
CA ALA A 191 -6.33 -1.25 8.60
C ALA A 191 -5.90 -2.72 8.63
N VAL A 192 -6.49 -3.58 9.48
CA VAL A 192 -6.12 -5.00 9.56
C VAL A 192 -6.41 -5.74 8.24
N PRO A 193 -7.61 -5.64 7.63
CA PRO A 193 -7.85 -6.24 6.32
C PRO A 193 -6.96 -5.65 5.23
N SER A 194 -6.64 -4.35 5.29
CA SER A 194 -5.73 -3.70 4.34
C SER A 194 -4.30 -4.25 4.45
N ALA A 195 -3.81 -4.44 5.68
CA ALA A 195 -2.52 -5.07 5.96
C ALA A 195 -2.47 -6.49 5.40
N LEU A 196 -3.48 -7.30 5.71
CA LEU A 196 -3.57 -8.68 5.20
C LEU A 196 -3.62 -8.74 3.68
N MET A 197 -4.40 -7.87 3.04
CA MET A 197 -4.52 -7.83 1.58
C MET A 197 -3.15 -7.61 0.91
N VAL A 198 -2.38 -6.62 1.39
CA VAL A 198 -1.04 -6.29 0.88
C VAL A 198 -0.02 -7.37 1.25
N CYS A 199 -0.04 -7.87 2.49
CA CYS A 199 0.87 -8.93 2.92
C CYS A 199 0.67 -10.21 2.12
N LEU A 200 -0.57 -10.69 1.95
CA LEU A 200 -0.86 -11.92 1.21
C LEU A 200 -0.34 -11.88 -0.22
N GLU A 201 -0.42 -10.71 -0.86
CA GLU A 201 0.12 -10.49 -2.20
C GLU A 201 1.65 -10.50 -2.20
N MET A 202 2.29 -9.68 -1.35
CA MET A 202 3.75 -9.61 -1.28
C MET A 202 4.38 -10.95 -0.90
N TRP A 203 3.76 -11.68 0.03
CA TRP A 203 4.22 -13.00 0.47
C TRP A 203 4.10 -14.06 -0.62
N SER A 204 3.14 -13.91 -1.54
CA SER A 204 3.02 -14.85 -2.67
C SER A 204 4.21 -14.77 -3.61
N PHE A 205 4.77 -13.57 -3.84
CA PHE A 205 5.97 -13.38 -4.65
C PHE A 205 7.20 -14.02 -3.98
N GLU A 206 7.35 -13.83 -2.67
CA GLU A 206 8.47 -14.37 -1.89
C GLU A 206 8.38 -15.90 -1.74
N LEU A 207 7.16 -16.43 -1.59
CA LEU A 207 6.90 -17.87 -1.62
C LEU A 207 7.36 -18.48 -2.95
N LEU A 208 7.18 -17.80 -4.08
CA LEU A 208 7.62 -18.31 -5.37
C LEU A 208 9.15 -18.33 -5.53
N VAL A 209 9.85 -17.36 -4.94
CA VAL A 209 11.33 -17.40 -4.84
C VAL A 209 11.78 -18.59 -4.01
N LEU A 210 11.09 -18.87 -2.90
CA LEU A 210 11.39 -20.07 -2.11
C LEU A 210 11.13 -21.36 -2.90
N LEU A 211 10.03 -21.42 -3.64
CA LEU A 211 9.67 -22.59 -4.45
C LEU A 211 10.60 -22.81 -5.65
N SER A 212 11.18 -21.76 -6.24
CA SER A 212 12.17 -21.93 -7.32
C SER A 212 13.48 -22.55 -6.83
N GLY A 213 13.79 -22.40 -5.53
CA GLY A 213 14.87 -23.12 -4.85
C GLY A 213 14.68 -24.64 -4.76
N LEU A 214 13.50 -25.17 -5.11
CA LEU A 214 13.22 -26.62 -5.16
C LEU A 214 13.34 -27.22 -6.57
N LEU A 215 13.62 -26.39 -7.59
CA LEU A 215 13.75 -26.84 -8.97
C LEU A 215 15.10 -27.54 -9.24
N PRO A 216 15.22 -28.35 -10.31
CA PRO A 216 16.43 -29.14 -10.63
C PRO A 216 17.73 -28.35 -10.80
N ASN A 217 17.68 -27.01 -10.89
CA ASN A 217 18.83 -26.11 -10.89
C ASN A 217 18.58 -24.90 -9.96
N PRO A 218 18.63 -25.08 -8.63
CA PRO A 218 18.07 -24.12 -7.68
C PRO A 218 18.83 -22.78 -7.70
N VAL A 219 20.15 -22.80 -7.91
CA VAL A 219 20.96 -21.56 -8.00
C VAL A 219 20.56 -20.72 -9.21
N LEU A 220 20.39 -21.35 -10.38
CA LEU A 220 20.02 -20.66 -11.61
C LEU A 220 18.58 -20.14 -11.54
N GLU A 221 17.63 -21.01 -11.18
CA GLU A 221 16.20 -20.68 -11.15
C GLU A 221 15.88 -19.60 -10.10
N THR A 222 16.48 -19.69 -8.90
CA THR A 222 16.31 -18.67 -7.85
C THR A 222 16.90 -17.34 -8.28
N SER A 223 18.07 -17.35 -8.92
CA SER A 223 18.73 -16.11 -9.39
C SER A 223 17.93 -15.45 -10.50
N VAL A 224 17.47 -16.21 -11.50
CA VAL A 224 16.64 -15.70 -12.59
C VAL A 224 15.32 -15.15 -12.05
N LEU A 225 14.64 -15.87 -11.16
CA LEU A 225 13.38 -15.41 -10.58
C LEU A 225 13.56 -14.11 -9.77
N SER A 226 14.64 -14.03 -8.99
CA SER A 226 14.96 -12.81 -8.21
C SER A 226 15.27 -11.61 -9.12
N ILE A 227 15.98 -11.81 -10.22
CA ILE A 227 16.23 -10.75 -11.22
C ILE A 227 14.92 -10.33 -11.89
N CYS A 228 14.07 -11.28 -12.28
CA CYS A 228 12.76 -11.00 -12.86
C CYS A 228 11.87 -10.22 -11.89
N LEU A 229 11.86 -10.57 -10.60
CA LEU A 229 11.06 -9.87 -9.59
C LEU A 229 11.57 -8.46 -9.31
N ASN A 230 12.88 -8.24 -9.24
CA ASN A 230 13.44 -6.89 -9.09
C ASN A 230 13.14 -6.02 -10.33
N THR A 231 13.30 -6.59 -11.53
CA THR A 231 12.97 -5.90 -12.79
C THR A 231 11.48 -5.56 -12.86
N SER A 232 10.63 -6.51 -12.49
CA SER A 232 9.18 -6.33 -12.42
C SER A 232 8.80 -5.33 -11.34
N GLY A 233 9.52 -5.30 -10.21
CA GLY A 233 9.33 -4.36 -9.10
C GLY A 233 9.52 -2.91 -9.54
N THR A 234 10.53 -2.63 -10.37
CA THR A 234 10.71 -1.30 -10.97
C THR A 234 9.52 -0.92 -11.85
N MET A 235 9.06 -1.85 -12.71
CA MET A 235 7.88 -1.62 -13.55
C MET A 235 6.61 -1.47 -12.72
N TRP A 236 6.52 -2.17 -11.59
CA TRP A 236 5.38 -2.17 -10.67
C TRP A 236 5.19 -0.84 -9.95
N MET A 237 6.22 0.00 -9.83
CA MET A 237 6.09 1.34 -9.23
C MET A 237 5.15 2.25 -10.03
N ILE A 238 5.03 2.03 -11.35
CA ILE A 238 4.13 2.80 -12.21
C ILE A 238 2.67 2.45 -11.91
N PRO A 239 2.21 1.17 -12.02
CA PRO A 239 0.91 0.75 -11.52
C PRO A 239 0.70 1.18 -10.08
N PHE A 240 1.67 0.98 -9.18
CA PHE A 240 1.55 1.35 -7.75
C PHE A 240 1.17 2.82 -7.55
N GLY A 241 1.82 3.75 -8.26
CA GLY A 241 1.53 5.19 -8.18
C GLY A 241 0.18 5.57 -8.78
N LEU A 242 -0.16 5.02 -9.96
CA LEU A 242 -1.49 5.14 -10.59
C LEU A 242 -2.61 4.68 -9.67
N SER A 243 -2.36 3.56 -9.02
CA SER A 243 -3.26 2.94 -8.08
C SER A 243 -3.50 3.80 -6.84
N GLY A 244 -2.47 4.49 -6.33
CA GLY A 244 -2.63 5.46 -5.24
C GLY A 244 -3.54 6.63 -5.65
N ALA A 245 -3.34 7.16 -6.86
CA ALA A 245 -4.18 8.23 -7.40
C ALA A 245 -5.64 7.80 -7.56
N ALA A 246 -5.86 6.60 -8.09
CA ALA A 246 -7.18 5.97 -8.21
C ALA A 246 -7.89 5.90 -6.85
N SER A 247 -7.22 5.34 -5.84
CA SER A 247 -7.79 5.19 -4.50
C SER A 247 -8.22 6.53 -3.92
N THR A 248 -7.36 7.56 -4.00
CA THR A 248 -7.68 8.91 -3.53
C THR A 248 -8.88 9.50 -4.26
N ARG A 249 -8.95 9.38 -5.60
CA ARG A 249 -10.09 9.88 -6.38
C ARG A 249 -11.39 9.18 -5.97
N ILE A 250 -11.40 7.86 -5.89
CA ILE A 250 -12.59 7.08 -5.51
C ILE A 250 -13.06 7.45 -4.10
N SER A 251 -12.14 7.50 -3.14
CA SER A 251 -12.43 7.89 -1.76
C SER A 251 -13.03 9.30 -1.69
N ASN A 252 -12.47 10.26 -2.42
CA ASN A 252 -12.95 11.65 -2.44
C ASN A 252 -14.37 11.74 -3.00
N GLU A 253 -14.66 11.07 -4.12
CA GLU A 253 -15.99 11.12 -4.75
C GLU A 253 -17.05 10.38 -3.91
N LEU A 254 -16.69 9.27 -3.27
CA LEU A 254 -17.57 8.58 -2.31
C LEU A 254 -17.85 9.45 -1.08
N GLY A 255 -16.82 10.10 -0.54
CA GLY A 255 -16.98 11.03 0.58
C GLY A 255 -17.81 12.27 0.25
N ALA A 256 -17.73 12.74 -0.99
CA ALA A 256 -18.54 13.85 -1.50
C ALA A 256 -20.01 13.47 -1.79
N GLY A 257 -20.36 12.17 -1.70
CA GLY A 257 -21.70 11.69 -2.03
C GLY A 257 -21.98 11.63 -3.53
N ASN A 258 -20.94 11.48 -4.37
CA ASN A 258 -21.03 11.42 -5.84
C ASN A 258 -20.84 9.99 -6.39
N PRO A 259 -21.81 9.08 -6.22
CA PRO A 259 -21.66 7.66 -6.58
C PRO A 259 -21.44 7.43 -8.08
N LYS A 260 -22.01 8.29 -8.94
CA LYS A 260 -21.84 8.20 -10.40
C LYS A 260 -20.39 8.44 -10.83
N VAL A 261 -19.74 9.45 -10.25
CA VAL A 261 -18.34 9.80 -10.55
C VAL A 261 -17.40 8.78 -9.94
N ALA A 262 -17.68 8.29 -8.73
CA ALA A 262 -16.93 7.18 -8.13
C ALA A 262 -16.95 5.92 -9.02
N LYS A 263 -18.12 5.54 -9.53
CA LYS A 263 -18.26 4.42 -10.48
C LYS A 263 -17.46 4.63 -11.76
N LEU A 264 -17.46 5.86 -12.30
CA LEU A 264 -16.67 6.20 -13.48
C LEU A 264 -15.16 6.08 -13.20
N ALA A 265 -14.70 6.64 -12.08
CA ALA A 265 -13.30 6.58 -11.66
C ALA A 265 -12.83 5.13 -11.56
N VAL A 266 -13.65 4.25 -10.97
CA VAL A 266 -13.35 2.81 -10.89
C VAL A 266 -13.28 2.14 -12.25
N ARG A 267 -14.22 2.43 -13.16
CA ARG A 267 -14.19 1.88 -14.53
C ARG A 267 -12.92 2.27 -15.28
N VAL A 268 -12.52 3.54 -15.19
CA VAL A 268 -11.28 4.03 -15.81
C VAL A 268 -10.07 3.28 -15.26
N VAL A 269 -10.02 3.05 -13.95
CA VAL A 269 -8.90 2.36 -13.27
C VAL A 269 -8.81 0.89 -13.64
N ILE A 270 -9.94 0.20 -13.76
CA ILE A 270 -9.98 -1.20 -14.23
C ILE A 270 -9.50 -1.29 -15.68
N CYS A 271 -9.92 -0.37 -16.55
CA CYS A 271 -9.49 -0.33 -17.95
C CYS A 271 -7.99 0.00 -18.10
N ILE A 272 -7.40 0.76 -17.17
CA ILE A 272 -5.95 1.05 -17.12
C ILE A 272 -5.15 -0.14 -16.51
N ALA A 273 -5.81 -1.27 -16.20
CA ALA A 273 -5.24 -2.49 -15.65
C ALA A 273 -4.72 -2.38 -14.21
N VAL A 274 -5.47 -1.70 -13.32
CA VAL A 274 -5.08 -1.50 -11.92
C VAL A 274 -6.24 -1.82 -10.95
N ALA A 275 -6.65 -3.08 -10.88
CA ALA A 275 -7.84 -3.47 -10.11
C ALA A 275 -7.67 -3.39 -8.57
N GLU A 276 -6.48 -3.71 -8.03
CA GLU A 276 -6.25 -3.94 -6.59
C GLU A 276 -6.65 -2.74 -5.68
N ARG A 277 -6.40 -1.49 -6.09
CA ARG A 277 -6.67 -0.31 -5.24
C ARG A 277 -8.02 0.33 -5.40
N VAL A 278 -8.83 -0.17 -6.32
CA VAL A 278 -10.27 0.09 -6.31
C VAL A 278 -10.85 -0.36 -4.97
N ALA A 279 -10.45 -1.53 -4.48
CA ALA A 279 -10.91 -2.06 -3.19
C ALA A 279 -10.49 -1.17 -2.01
N ARG A 280 -9.32 -0.52 -2.04
CA ARG A 280 -8.90 0.41 -0.99
C ARG A 280 -9.69 1.72 -1.02
N GLY A 281 -9.89 2.32 -2.20
CA GLY A 281 -10.66 3.55 -2.34
C GLY A 281 -12.12 3.42 -1.90
N CYS A 282 -12.74 2.26 -2.18
CA CYS A 282 -14.12 1.99 -1.76
C CYS A 282 -14.25 1.57 -0.28
N GLY A 283 -13.16 1.14 0.36
CA GLY A 283 -13.21 0.55 1.70
C GLY A 283 -13.68 -0.91 1.70
N TRP A 284 -13.33 -1.66 0.66
CA TRP A 284 -13.61 -3.09 0.47
C TRP A 284 -12.43 -3.99 0.84
N GLN A 285 -11.57 -3.56 1.76
CA GLN A 285 -10.30 -4.24 2.02
C GLN A 285 -10.50 -5.68 2.51
N LYS A 286 -11.65 -5.98 3.15
CA LYS A 286 -12.03 -7.36 3.48
C LYS A 286 -12.30 -8.22 2.25
N ILE A 287 -13.05 -7.70 1.28
CA ILE A 287 -13.37 -8.40 0.02
C ILE A 287 -12.08 -8.59 -0.79
N GLY A 288 -11.26 -7.53 -0.88
CA GLY A 288 -9.95 -7.57 -1.53
C GLY A 288 -9.03 -8.63 -0.92
N ALA A 289 -8.94 -8.72 0.42
CA ALA A 289 -8.15 -9.74 1.10
C ALA A 289 -8.62 -11.18 0.78
N ILE A 290 -9.93 -11.42 0.71
CA ILE A 290 -10.49 -12.73 0.35
C ILE A 290 -10.18 -13.08 -1.11
N ILE A 291 -10.36 -12.12 -2.03
CA ILE A 291 -10.04 -12.31 -3.44
C ILE A 291 -8.54 -12.58 -3.62
N ASN A 292 -7.66 -11.84 -2.92
CA ASN A 292 -6.21 -12.08 -2.96
C ASN A 292 -5.86 -13.47 -2.45
N LEU A 293 -6.45 -13.89 -1.32
CA LEU A 293 -6.24 -15.23 -0.78
C LEU A 293 -6.64 -16.32 -1.78
N GLY A 294 -7.84 -16.23 -2.35
CA GLY A 294 -8.31 -17.21 -3.34
C GLY A 294 -7.48 -17.20 -4.62
N SER A 295 -7.18 -16.02 -5.15
CA SER A 295 -6.47 -15.88 -6.44
C SER A 295 -5.04 -16.39 -6.35
N TYR A 296 -4.28 -15.96 -5.34
CA TYR A 296 -2.88 -16.32 -5.22
C TYR A 296 -2.68 -17.72 -4.62
N TYR A 297 -3.43 -18.10 -3.58
CA TYR A 297 -3.15 -19.34 -2.83
C TYR A 297 -3.99 -20.54 -3.27
N LEU A 298 -5.19 -20.35 -3.81
CA LEU A 298 -6.02 -21.46 -4.32
C LEU A 298 -5.85 -21.70 -5.82
N VAL A 299 -5.48 -20.67 -6.60
CA VAL A 299 -5.29 -20.80 -8.05
C VAL A 299 -3.83 -20.61 -8.44
N GLY A 300 -3.20 -19.50 -8.06
CA GLY A 300 -1.86 -19.12 -8.50
C GLY A 300 -0.78 -20.12 -8.11
N VAL A 301 -0.64 -20.39 -6.80
CA VAL A 301 0.37 -21.31 -6.28
C VAL A 301 0.16 -22.74 -6.81
N PRO A 302 -1.05 -23.33 -6.76
CA PRO A 302 -1.26 -24.68 -7.32
C PRO A 302 -0.99 -24.77 -8.83
N SER A 303 -1.45 -23.80 -9.62
CA SER A 303 -1.18 -23.79 -11.07
C SER A 303 0.30 -23.58 -11.38
N GLY A 304 0.99 -22.71 -10.63
CA GLY A 304 2.43 -22.50 -10.75
C GLY A 304 3.24 -23.74 -10.42
N LEU A 305 2.90 -24.45 -9.34
CA LEU A 305 3.53 -25.72 -8.97
C LEU A 305 3.29 -26.81 -10.02
N LEU A 306 2.05 -26.91 -10.51
CA LEU A 306 1.69 -27.87 -11.56
C LEU A 306 2.51 -27.62 -12.83
N LEU A 307 2.57 -26.37 -13.31
CA LEU A 307 3.34 -26.01 -14.49
C LEU A 307 4.85 -26.19 -14.29
N ALA A 308 5.38 -25.77 -13.15
CA ALA A 308 6.81 -25.80 -12.87
C ALA A 308 7.34 -27.24 -12.72
N PHE A 309 6.64 -28.09 -11.95
CA PHE A 309 7.12 -29.41 -11.55
C PHE A 309 6.53 -30.55 -12.37
N HIS A 310 5.22 -30.55 -12.64
CA HIS A 310 4.58 -31.66 -13.36
C HIS A 310 4.77 -31.55 -14.88
N PHE A 311 4.61 -30.34 -15.43
CA PHE A 311 4.84 -30.08 -16.86
C PHE A 311 6.29 -29.69 -17.19
N HIS A 312 7.19 -29.72 -16.20
CA HIS A 312 8.61 -29.42 -16.36
C HIS A 312 8.90 -28.07 -17.04
N VAL A 313 8.05 -27.06 -16.82
CA VAL A 313 8.22 -25.71 -17.38
C VAL A 313 9.21 -24.87 -16.55
N GLY A 314 9.70 -25.38 -15.42
CA GLY A 314 10.70 -24.73 -14.57
C GLY A 314 10.20 -23.41 -13.95
N GLY A 315 11.10 -22.44 -13.73
CA GLY A 315 10.74 -21.14 -13.15
C GLY A 315 9.75 -20.33 -13.99
N ARG A 316 9.64 -20.61 -15.29
CA ARG A 316 8.60 -20.03 -16.15
C ARG A 316 7.20 -20.49 -15.75
N GLY A 317 7.06 -21.74 -15.28
CA GLY A 317 5.81 -22.27 -14.76
C GLY A 317 5.34 -21.51 -13.52
N LEU A 318 6.28 -21.16 -12.62
CA LEU A 318 5.99 -20.34 -11.44
C LEU A 318 5.49 -18.93 -11.82
N TRP A 319 6.11 -18.30 -12.82
CA TRP A 319 5.65 -17.02 -13.36
C TRP A 319 4.25 -17.09 -13.99
N LEU A 320 3.96 -18.16 -14.74
CA LEU A 320 2.63 -18.38 -15.31
C LEU A 320 1.57 -18.53 -14.21
N GLY A 321 1.91 -19.16 -13.07
CA GLY A 321 1.03 -19.21 -11.90
C GLY A 321 0.65 -17.82 -11.35
N ILE A 322 1.60 -16.88 -11.30
CA ILE A 322 1.31 -15.48 -10.91
C ILE A 322 0.33 -14.85 -11.91
N ILE A 323 0.58 -15.02 -13.21
CA ILE A 323 -0.28 -14.44 -14.24
C ILE A 323 -1.70 -14.99 -14.11
N CYS A 324 -1.86 -16.29 -13.87
CA CYS A 324 -3.16 -16.90 -13.59
C CYS A 324 -3.83 -16.27 -12.35
N ALA A 325 -3.09 -16.07 -11.25
CA ALA A 325 -3.60 -15.41 -10.06
C ALA A 325 -4.08 -13.97 -10.36
N LEU A 326 -3.27 -13.18 -11.06
CA LEU A 326 -3.60 -11.80 -11.43
C LEU A 326 -4.86 -11.74 -12.29
N VAL A 327 -5.03 -12.67 -13.24
CA VAL A 327 -6.25 -12.74 -14.07
C VAL A 327 -7.48 -13.04 -13.21
N VAL A 328 -7.41 -14.01 -12.31
CA VAL A 328 -8.53 -14.34 -11.40
C VAL A 328 -8.84 -13.17 -10.47
N GLN A 329 -7.81 -12.49 -9.96
CA GLN A 329 -7.95 -11.32 -9.08
C GLN A 329 -8.66 -10.17 -9.80
N VAL A 330 -8.22 -9.82 -11.03
CA VAL A 330 -8.83 -8.77 -11.86
C VAL A 330 -10.28 -9.11 -12.19
N PHE A 331 -10.56 -10.37 -12.55
CA PHE A 331 -11.92 -10.81 -12.81
C PHE A 331 -12.81 -10.72 -11.57
N GLY A 332 -12.33 -11.19 -10.42
CA GLY A 332 -13.06 -11.11 -9.15
C GLY A 332 -13.39 -9.67 -8.74
N LEU A 333 -12.42 -8.76 -8.81
CA LEU A 333 -12.62 -7.34 -8.51
C LEU A 333 -13.52 -6.65 -9.54
N GLY A 334 -13.45 -7.07 -10.81
CA GLY A 334 -14.35 -6.64 -11.87
C GLY A 334 -15.81 -7.02 -11.59
N LEU A 335 -16.06 -8.27 -11.19
CA LEU A 335 -17.40 -8.72 -10.81
C LEU A 335 -17.94 -7.93 -9.61
N VAL A 336 -17.15 -7.78 -8.55
CA VAL A 336 -17.56 -6.98 -7.38
C VAL A 336 -17.96 -5.57 -7.82
N THR A 337 -17.14 -4.94 -8.65
CA THR A 337 -17.41 -3.60 -9.19
C THR A 337 -18.72 -3.51 -9.98
N ILE A 338 -19.00 -4.50 -10.82
CA ILE A 338 -20.20 -4.56 -11.67
C ILE A 338 -21.46 -4.68 -10.81
N PHE A 339 -21.42 -5.54 -9.80
CA PHE A 339 -22.58 -5.85 -8.94
C PHE A 339 -22.74 -4.91 -7.74
N THR A 340 -21.81 -3.99 -7.52
CA THR A 340 -21.89 -3.04 -6.41
C THR A 340 -22.97 -1.98 -6.65
N ASN A 341 -23.83 -1.79 -5.64
CA ASN A 341 -24.71 -0.63 -5.54
C ASN A 341 -23.91 0.60 -5.04
N TRP A 342 -23.58 1.49 -5.97
CA TRP A 342 -22.76 2.68 -5.70
C TRP A 342 -23.44 3.70 -4.79
N ASP A 343 -24.78 3.78 -4.82
CA ASP A 343 -25.53 4.68 -3.94
C ASP A 343 -25.44 4.21 -2.47
N GLU A 344 -25.45 2.90 -2.23
CA GLU A 344 -25.22 2.36 -0.89
C GLU A 344 -23.79 2.58 -0.40
N GLU A 345 -22.80 2.45 -1.28
CA GLU A 345 -21.39 2.68 -0.92
C GLU A 345 -21.12 4.15 -0.58
N ALA A 346 -21.75 5.09 -1.29
CA ALA A 346 -21.72 6.50 -0.93
C ALA A 346 -22.34 6.73 0.46
N LYS A 347 -23.51 6.13 0.75
CA LYS A 347 -24.13 6.20 2.09
C LYS A 347 -23.23 5.61 3.18
N LYS A 348 -22.57 4.48 2.93
CA LYS A 348 -21.61 3.88 3.88
C LYS A 348 -20.42 4.81 4.12
N ALA A 349 -19.91 5.48 3.10
CA ALA A 349 -18.85 6.47 3.24
C ALA A 349 -19.31 7.64 4.12
N THR A 350 -20.50 8.20 3.88
CA THR A 350 -21.08 9.27 4.71
C THR A 350 -21.23 8.83 6.17
N ASN A 351 -21.80 7.65 6.44
CA ASN A 351 -21.98 7.12 7.80
C ASN A 351 -20.64 6.91 8.55
N ARG A 352 -19.59 6.48 7.84
CA ARG A 352 -18.23 6.35 8.42
C ARG A 352 -17.69 7.70 8.87
N ILE A 353 -17.92 8.75 8.09
CA ILE A 353 -17.49 10.10 8.41
C ILE A 353 -18.34 10.67 9.56
N GLU A 354 -19.65 10.41 9.56
CA GLU A 354 -20.57 10.87 10.59
C GLU A 354 -20.30 10.25 11.96
N SER A 355 -20.13 8.92 12.02
CA SER A 355 -19.75 8.21 13.26
C SER A 355 -18.41 8.67 13.83
N SER A 356 -17.48 9.10 12.99
CA SER A 356 -16.23 9.70 13.44
C SER A 356 -16.34 11.20 13.76
N SER A 357 -17.49 11.84 13.47
CA SER A 357 -17.80 13.25 13.78
C SER A 357 -18.81 13.45 14.92
N SER A 358 -19.70 12.49 15.20
CA SER A 358 -20.66 12.51 16.32
C SER A 358 -19.98 12.41 17.71
N VAL A 359 -18.65 12.37 17.72
CA VAL A 359 -17.79 12.41 18.90
C VAL A 359 -17.34 13.85 19.23
N LYS A 360 -17.86 14.86 18.48
CA LYS A 360 -17.50 16.29 18.58
C LYS A 360 -18.40 17.17 19.45
N ASP A 361 -19.28 16.63 20.30
CA ASP A 361 -20.02 17.49 21.25
C ASP A 361 -19.22 17.91 22.49
N PHE A 362 -17.89 17.77 22.51
CA PHE A 362 -17.05 18.41 23.52
C PHE A 362 -15.75 18.97 22.93
N ALA A 363 -15.72 20.31 22.89
CA ALA A 363 -14.59 21.23 22.75
C ALA A 363 -13.92 21.40 21.37
N VAL A 364 -14.32 22.45 20.64
CA VAL A 364 -13.39 23.45 20.10
C VAL A 364 -14.06 24.82 20.22
N ASP A 365 -13.63 25.61 21.22
CA ASP A 365 -13.78 27.06 21.24
C ASP A 365 -12.91 27.66 20.12
N ASP A 366 -13.46 28.63 19.41
CA ASP A 366 -13.16 29.04 18.04
C ASP A 366 -11.90 29.92 17.92
N ARG A 367 -10.82 29.64 18.68
CA ARG A 367 -9.68 30.58 18.81
C ARG A 367 -8.28 29.99 18.75
N SER A 368 -8.04 28.91 18.02
CA SER A 368 -6.65 28.44 17.85
C SER A 368 -6.38 27.69 16.54
N VAL A 369 -6.79 28.28 15.42
CA VAL A 369 -6.24 27.91 14.11
C VAL A 369 -5.25 28.99 13.69
N VAL A 370 -3.97 28.76 13.99
CA VAL A 370 -2.88 29.49 13.35
C VAL A 370 -2.69 28.87 11.97
N VAL A 371 -3.03 29.64 10.95
CA VAL A 371 -2.71 29.35 9.54
C VAL A 371 -1.36 30.02 9.26
N PHE A 372 -0.36 29.23 8.88
CA PHE A 372 0.82 29.73 8.18
C PHE A 372 0.61 29.60 6.68
#